data_AF-A0A9Q0LJZ8-F1
#
_entry.id   AF-A0A9Q0LJZ8-F1
#
_cell.length_a   1.000
_cell.length_b   1.000
_cell.length_c   1.000
_cell.angle_alpha   90.00
_cell.angle_beta   90.00
_cell.angle_gamma   90.00
#
_symmetry.space_group_name_H-M   'P 1'
#
loop_
_entity.id
_entity.type
_entity.pdbx_description
1 polymer ?
#
loop_
_entity_poly.entity_id
_entity_poly.type
_entity_poly.pdbx_seq_one_letter_code
_entity_poly.pdbx_strand_id
1 'polypeptide(L)'
;MTPLDYNRRSYIPTIILKKFNSYNEDFYGIFQRQEKCDLKIHSKEGSYFVHSSMLKIRIGEDKLNKVAEVLGNRTDEEVKAFIEFIYSGNVNKKISSSVIEEICKEIGINWEEKAYKKGLLRDLKKAYDNRSSADFSIICAETRINVHSVVLLARSGLFREMFLSVNDSSNEVHDYSEKSKEAMEFFINFLYTDKLDPLMTLEKVEEIEDAVEFYRLNPDSSFDDQIEGLKTKFK
;
A
#
# COMPACT_ATOMS: atom_id res chain seq x y z
N MET A 1 -11.11 58.09 7.81
CA MET A 1 -11.37 57.71 6.41
C MET A 1 -10.08 57.84 5.62
N THR A 2 -9.45 56.71 5.32
CA THR A 2 -8.47 56.43 4.26
C THR A 2 -8.30 54.89 4.20
N PRO A 3 -7.90 54.31 3.05
CA PRO A 3 -8.55 53.12 2.50
C PRO A 3 -7.96 51.77 2.95
N LEU A 4 -8.83 50.76 2.83
CA LEU A 4 -8.59 49.33 2.95
C LEU A 4 -7.60 48.78 1.90
N ASP A 5 -6.98 47.67 2.32
CA ASP A 5 -6.54 46.51 1.55
C ASP A 5 -5.42 46.67 0.52
N TYR A 6 -4.24 46.20 0.95
CA TYR A 6 -3.27 45.61 0.04
C TYR A 6 -2.96 44.16 0.45
N ASN A 7 -3.63 43.25 -0.25
CA ASN A 7 -3.28 41.86 -0.52
C ASN A 7 -1.94 41.38 0.10
N ARG A 8 -2.02 40.62 1.20
CA ARG A 8 -1.14 39.46 1.41
C ARG A 8 -1.96 38.20 1.21
N ARG A 9 -2.14 37.83 -0.06
CA ARG A 9 -2.58 36.48 -0.43
C ARG A 9 -1.45 35.53 -0.06
N SER A 10 -1.53 34.91 1.12
CA SER A 10 -0.89 33.62 1.34
C SER A 10 -1.57 32.65 0.39
N TYR A 11 -0.84 32.30 -0.67
CA TYR A 11 -1.27 31.35 -1.67
C TYR A 11 -1.36 29.98 -0.99
N ILE A 12 -2.55 29.62 -0.51
CA ILE A 12 -2.87 28.25 -0.14
C ILE A 12 -3.40 27.62 -1.42
N PRO A 13 -2.67 26.71 -2.08
CA PRO A 13 -3.24 25.99 -3.20
C PRO A 13 -4.43 25.19 -2.67
N THR A 14 -5.63 25.58 -3.09
CA THR A 14 -6.85 24.78 -2.96
C THR A 14 -6.62 23.49 -3.77
N ILE A 15 -6.00 22.49 -3.14
CA ILE A 15 -5.87 21.16 -3.72
C ILE A 15 -7.26 20.53 -3.66
N ILE A 16 -7.95 20.66 -4.79
CA ILE A 16 -9.01 19.81 -5.32
C ILE A 16 -8.89 18.41 -4.72
N LEU A 17 -10.01 17.80 -4.32
CA LEU A 17 -10.10 16.38 -4.00
C LEU A 17 -9.40 15.56 -5.09
N LYS A 18 -8.10 15.30 -4.94
CA LYS A 18 -7.43 14.27 -5.70
C LYS A 18 -8.07 13.00 -5.17
N LYS A 19 -8.91 12.36 -6.00
CA LYS A 19 -9.02 10.89 -6.00
C LYS A 19 -7.65 10.37 -5.59
N PHE A 20 -7.59 9.63 -4.50
CA PHE A 20 -6.40 8.88 -4.19
C PHE A 20 -5.93 8.19 -5.49
N ASN A 21 -4.63 8.20 -5.76
CA ASN A 21 -4.17 7.46 -6.93
C ASN A 21 -4.45 5.96 -6.71
N SER A 22 -4.77 5.20 -7.76
CA SER A 22 -5.26 3.80 -7.68
C SER A 22 -4.44 2.96 -6.70
N TYR A 23 -3.12 3.13 -6.73
CA TYR A 23 -2.19 2.45 -5.82
C TYR A 23 -2.54 2.55 -4.34
N ASN A 24 -2.79 3.77 -3.85
CA ASN A 24 -3.06 3.96 -2.41
C ASN A 24 -4.48 3.48 -2.07
N GLU A 25 -5.40 3.57 -3.03
CA GLU A 25 -6.78 3.07 -2.86
C GLU A 25 -6.85 1.56 -2.74
N ASP A 26 -5.93 0.82 -3.35
CA ASP A 26 -5.92 -0.63 -3.23
C ASP A 26 -5.75 -1.04 -1.76
N PHE A 27 -4.77 -0.45 -1.07
CA PHE A 27 -4.50 -0.71 0.34
C PHE A 27 -5.58 -0.10 1.23
N TYR A 28 -5.98 1.14 0.99
CA TYR A 28 -7.04 1.74 1.79
C TYR A 28 -8.37 0.99 1.64
N GLY A 29 -8.67 0.50 0.44
CA GLY A 29 -9.88 -0.24 0.12
C GLY A 29 -9.98 -1.56 0.88
N ILE A 30 -8.90 -2.34 1.02
CA ILE A 30 -8.95 -3.58 1.82
C ILE A 30 -9.23 -3.30 3.30
N PHE A 31 -8.74 -2.17 3.83
CA PHE A 31 -9.11 -1.72 5.18
C PHE A 31 -10.58 -1.29 5.26
N GLN A 32 -11.07 -0.47 4.31
CA GLN A 32 -12.47 -0.04 4.31
C GLN A 32 -13.45 -1.20 4.25
N ARG A 33 -13.11 -2.26 3.51
CA ARG A 33 -13.92 -3.49 3.39
C ARG A 33 -13.69 -4.49 4.54
N GLN A 34 -12.74 -4.22 5.43
CA GLN A 34 -12.36 -5.09 6.56
C GLN A 34 -12.00 -6.52 6.11
N GLU A 35 -11.37 -6.64 4.93
CA GLU A 35 -11.00 -7.92 4.33
C GLU A 35 -9.76 -8.46 5.03
N LYS A 36 -9.85 -9.60 5.75
CA LYS A 36 -8.68 -10.27 6.37
C LYS A 36 -7.87 -9.42 7.38
N CYS A 37 -8.51 -8.44 8.03
CA CYS A 37 -7.90 -7.82 9.21
C CYS A 37 -7.71 -8.85 10.34
N ASP A 38 -6.54 -8.87 10.97
CA ASP A 38 -6.09 -9.89 11.93
C ASP A 38 -5.63 -9.31 13.28
N LEU A 39 -5.53 -7.98 13.39
CA LEU A 39 -5.12 -7.28 14.60
C LEU A 39 -6.19 -6.30 15.06
N LYS A 40 -6.49 -6.32 16.36
CA LYS A 40 -7.42 -5.39 17.00
C LYS A 40 -6.66 -4.26 17.69
N ILE A 41 -6.90 -3.03 17.26
CA ILE A 41 -6.42 -1.80 17.93
C ILE A 41 -7.55 -1.22 18.76
N HIS A 42 -7.23 -0.73 19.96
CA HIS A 42 -8.18 -0.05 20.83
C HIS A 42 -8.00 1.47 20.77
N SER A 43 -9.13 2.18 20.87
CA SER A 43 -9.21 3.60 21.17
C SER A 43 -9.77 3.79 22.59
N LYS A 44 -10.02 5.03 23.01
CA LYS A 44 -10.75 5.33 24.25
C LYS A 44 -12.19 4.82 24.24
N GLU A 45 -12.83 4.82 23.08
CA GLU A 45 -14.28 4.61 22.94
C GLU A 45 -14.63 3.25 22.32
N GLY A 46 -13.68 2.60 21.67
CA GLY A 46 -13.94 1.42 20.87
C GLY A 46 -12.69 0.68 20.40
N SER A 47 -12.81 0.07 19.22
CA SER A 47 -11.74 -0.72 18.63
C SER A 47 -11.90 -0.87 17.12
N TYR A 48 -10.77 -1.04 16.44
CA TYR A 48 -10.68 -1.22 14.99
C TYR A 48 -9.93 -2.51 14.67
N PHE A 49 -10.39 -3.23 13.64
CA PHE A 49 -9.62 -4.32 13.07
C PHE A 49 -8.77 -3.78 11.92
N VAL A 50 -7.49 -4.16 11.92
CA VAL A 50 -6.48 -3.77 10.94
C VAL A 50 -5.61 -4.98 10.57
N HIS A 51 -4.88 -4.88 9.47
CA HIS A 51 -3.83 -5.82 9.10
C HIS A 51 -2.55 -5.54 9.89
N SER A 52 -2.12 -6.52 10.68
CA SER A 52 -0.86 -6.55 11.42
C SER A 52 0.33 -6.34 10.49
N SER A 53 0.35 -7.05 9.35
CA SER A 53 1.40 -6.92 8.34
C SER A 53 1.51 -5.49 7.80
N MET A 54 0.38 -4.82 7.52
CA MET A 54 0.41 -3.43 7.07
C MET A 54 0.98 -2.49 8.13
N LEU A 55 0.58 -2.64 9.40
CA LEU A 55 1.16 -1.87 10.49
C LEU A 55 2.67 -2.10 10.58
N LYS A 56 3.12 -3.36 10.61
CA LYS A 56 4.55 -3.72 10.70
C LYS A 56 5.35 -3.10 9.56
N ILE A 57 4.84 -3.15 8.32
CA ILE A 57 5.50 -2.53 7.16
C ILE A 57 5.62 -1.01 7.34
N ARG A 58 4.54 -0.36 7.78
CA ARG A 58 4.47 1.11 7.83
C ARG A 58 5.16 1.70 9.05
N ILE A 59 5.13 1.05 10.22
CA ILE A 59 5.62 1.63 11.48
C ILE A 59 6.81 0.87 12.08
N GLY A 60 7.03 -0.39 11.67
CA GLY A 60 8.01 -1.30 12.25
C GLY A 60 7.40 -2.22 13.32
N GLU A 61 7.83 -3.48 13.32
CA GLU A 61 7.35 -4.51 14.25
C GLU A 61 7.67 -4.19 15.71
N ASP A 62 8.81 -3.53 15.94
CA ASP A 62 9.28 -3.06 17.26
C ASP A 62 8.34 -2.06 17.93
N LYS A 63 7.43 -1.43 17.16
CA LYS A 63 6.57 -0.35 17.65
C LYS A 63 5.12 -0.75 17.90
N LEU A 64 4.74 -2.00 17.67
CA LEU A 64 3.34 -2.44 17.82
C LEU A 64 2.77 -2.20 19.23
N ASN A 65 3.57 -2.47 20.26
CA ASN A 65 3.17 -2.21 21.65
C ASN A 65 2.97 -0.70 21.91
N LYS A 66 3.87 0.14 21.36
CA LYS A 66 3.76 1.59 21.51
C LYS A 66 2.54 2.15 20.80
N VAL A 67 2.19 1.59 19.64
CA VAL A 67 0.98 1.95 18.90
C VAL A 67 -0.26 1.66 19.73
N ALA A 68 -0.34 0.47 20.35
CA ALA A 68 -1.48 0.13 21.21
C ALA A 68 -1.60 1.07 22.43
N GLU A 69 -0.49 1.42 23.07
CA GLU A 69 -0.44 2.36 24.20
C GLU A 69 -0.91 3.78 23.79
N VAL A 70 -0.38 4.30 22.68
CA VAL A 70 -0.69 5.65 22.20
C VAL A 70 -2.14 5.74 21.75
N LEU A 71 -2.58 4.82 20.89
CA LEU A 71 -3.92 4.87 20.30
C LEU A 71 -5.03 4.58 21.32
N GLY A 72 -4.76 3.76 22.35
CA GLY A 72 -5.71 3.51 23.44
C GLY A 72 -6.10 4.76 24.23
N ASN A 73 -5.32 5.85 24.12
CA ASN A 73 -5.58 7.14 24.75
C ASN A 73 -6.14 8.20 23.79
N ARG A 74 -6.50 7.83 22.56
CA ARG A 74 -7.03 8.72 21.51
C ARG A 74 -8.51 8.46 21.25
N THR A 75 -9.22 9.45 20.71
CA THR A 75 -10.64 9.27 20.33
C THR A 75 -10.77 8.36 19.11
N ASP A 76 -11.96 7.83 18.86
CA ASP A 76 -12.27 7.04 17.67
C ASP A 76 -11.90 7.77 16.38
N GLU A 77 -12.21 9.06 16.28
CA GLU A 77 -11.91 9.85 15.09
C GLU A 77 -10.39 9.99 14.87
N GLU A 78 -9.62 10.24 15.93
CA GLU A 78 -8.16 10.35 15.87
C GLU A 78 -7.51 9.02 15.47
N VAL A 79 -7.93 7.91 16.10
CA VAL A 79 -7.43 6.57 15.77
C VAL A 79 -7.77 6.21 14.34
N LYS A 80 -9.01 6.45 13.90
CA LYS A 80 -9.43 6.21 12.52
C LYS A 80 -8.60 7.03 11.53
N ALA A 81 -8.38 8.32 11.78
CA ALA A 81 -7.58 9.16 10.90
C ALA A 81 -6.11 8.70 10.83
N PHE A 82 -5.54 8.23 11.95
CA PHE A 82 -4.21 7.63 11.96
C PHE A 82 -4.17 6.33 11.13
N ILE A 83 -5.15 5.44 11.28
CA ILE A 83 -5.22 4.22 10.48
C ILE A 83 -5.36 4.56 8.99
N GLU A 84 -6.26 5.47 8.62
CA GLU A 84 -6.41 5.94 7.23
C GLU A 84 -5.08 6.49 6.66
N PHE A 85 -4.32 7.22 7.48
CA PHE A 85 -2.97 7.69 7.13
C PHE A 85 -1.98 6.54 6.92
N ILE A 86 -2.00 5.50 7.76
CA ILE A 86 -1.14 4.34 7.60
C ILE A 86 -1.43 3.59 6.28
N TYR A 87 -2.69 3.46 5.89
CA TYR A 87 -3.05 2.74 4.67
C TYR A 87 -2.86 3.56 3.39
N SER A 88 -3.09 4.87 3.46
CA SER A 88 -3.14 5.71 2.26
C SER A 88 -1.97 6.70 2.15
N GLY A 89 -1.20 6.91 3.21
CA GLY A 89 -0.24 8.01 3.35
C GLY A 89 -0.91 9.40 3.41
N ASN A 90 -2.22 9.52 3.25
CA ASN A 90 -2.91 10.80 3.24
C ASN A 90 -3.54 11.09 4.60
N VAL A 91 -3.55 12.37 4.98
CA VAL A 91 -4.25 12.83 6.17
C VAL A 91 -5.71 13.11 5.82
N ASN A 92 -6.64 12.60 6.64
CA ASN A 92 -8.06 12.89 6.52
C ASN A 92 -8.30 14.40 6.73
N LYS A 93 -8.97 15.07 5.77
CA LYS A 93 -9.25 16.52 5.82
C LYS A 93 -10.12 16.95 7.01
N LYS A 94 -10.83 16.01 7.65
CA LYS A 94 -11.69 16.29 8.82
C LYS A 94 -10.89 16.46 10.11
N ILE A 95 -9.66 15.96 10.17
CA ILE A 95 -8.78 16.08 11.33
C ILE A 95 -7.55 16.90 10.94
N SER A 96 -7.08 17.74 11.86
CA SER A 96 -5.85 18.49 11.67
C SER A 96 -4.67 17.54 11.47
N SER A 97 -3.80 17.81 10.50
CA SER A 97 -2.56 17.07 10.29
C SER A 97 -1.65 17.07 11.52
N SER A 98 -1.76 18.08 12.38
CA SER A 98 -1.03 18.16 13.65
C SER A 98 -1.33 17.01 14.60
N VAL A 99 -2.56 16.45 14.57
CA VAL A 99 -2.93 15.31 15.41
C VAL A 99 -2.19 14.05 14.94
N ILE A 100 -2.13 13.83 13.63
CA ILE A 100 -1.41 12.69 13.05
C ILE A 100 0.09 12.83 13.32
N GLU A 101 0.62 14.05 13.19
CA GLU A 101 2.01 14.35 13.53
C GLU A 101 2.33 14.05 15.00
N GLU A 102 1.46 14.45 15.94
CA GLU A 102 1.60 14.16 17.36
C GLU A 102 1.59 12.66 17.65
N ILE A 103 0.63 11.92 17.10
CA ILE A 103 0.57 10.46 17.23
C ILE A 103 1.85 9.81 16.68
N CYS A 104 2.30 10.23 15.49
CA CYS A 104 3.54 9.73 14.88
C CYS A 104 4.75 9.99 15.79
N LYS A 105 4.85 11.20 16.36
CA LYS A 105 5.92 11.59 17.26
C LYS A 105 5.94 10.72 18.53
N GLU A 106 4.78 10.45 19.12
CA GLU A 106 4.68 9.60 20.32
C GLU A 106 5.00 8.14 20.06
N ILE A 107 4.68 7.64 18.86
CA ILE A 107 5.05 6.29 18.41
C ILE A 107 6.54 6.22 18.06
N GLY A 108 7.18 7.35 17.71
CA GLY A 108 8.57 7.39 17.28
C GLY A 108 8.74 7.11 15.78
N ILE A 109 7.78 7.54 14.96
CA ILE A 109 7.86 7.48 13.49
C ILE A 109 7.85 8.90 12.90
N ASN A 110 8.62 9.09 11.82
CA ASN A 110 8.65 10.36 11.09
C ASN A 110 7.41 10.48 10.18
N TRP A 111 6.49 11.38 10.51
CA TRP A 111 5.23 11.53 9.77
C TRP A 111 5.46 11.97 8.31
N GLU A 112 6.40 12.88 8.06
CA GLU A 112 6.69 13.41 6.71
C GLU A 112 7.19 12.29 5.79
N GLU A 113 8.01 11.40 6.35
CA GLU A 113 8.46 10.23 5.65
C GLU A 113 7.30 9.30 5.28
N LYS A 114 6.27 9.19 6.12
CA LYS A 114 5.14 8.29 5.90
C LYS A 114 4.04 8.91 5.04
N ALA A 115 4.03 10.23 4.90
CA ALA A 115 3.04 10.95 4.15
C ALA A 115 3.10 10.69 2.64
N TYR A 116 1.93 10.83 2.01
CA TYR A 116 1.66 10.71 0.58
C TYR A 116 1.99 9.33 -0.03
N LYS A 117 1.69 9.18 -1.33
CA LYS A 117 2.02 7.98 -2.14
C LYS A 117 3.49 7.57 -2.01
N LYS A 118 4.41 8.54 -1.96
CA LYS A 118 5.85 8.27 -1.86
C LYS A 118 6.24 7.56 -0.56
N GLY A 119 5.62 7.91 0.57
CA GLY A 119 5.89 7.26 1.85
C GLY A 119 5.45 5.79 1.86
N LEU A 120 4.23 5.52 1.38
CA LEU A 120 3.70 4.16 1.23
C LEU A 120 4.58 3.30 0.31
N LEU A 121 4.86 3.79 -0.90
CA LEU A 121 5.70 3.08 -1.87
C LEU A 121 7.09 2.76 -1.32
N ARG A 122 7.71 3.72 -0.60
CA ARG A 122 9.03 3.52 -0.02
C ARG A 122 9.01 2.42 1.04
N ASP A 123 7.99 2.42 1.91
CA ASP A 123 7.88 1.42 2.97
C ASP A 123 7.59 0.02 2.39
N LEU A 124 6.72 -0.07 1.37
CA LEU A 124 6.48 -1.32 0.64
C LEU A 124 7.72 -1.81 -0.10
N LYS A 125 8.46 -0.93 -0.79
CA LYS A 125 9.75 -1.31 -1.41
C LYS A 125 10.72 -1.89 -0.38
N LYS A 126 10.84 -1.28 0.80
CA LYS A 126 11.68 -1.81 1.88
C LYS A 126 11.24 -3.21 2.32
N ALA A 127 9.93 -3.45 2.41
CA ALA A 127 9.38 -4.78 2.71
C ALA A 127 9.64 -5.79 1.58
N TYR A 128 9.60 -5.36 0.32
CA TYR A 128 9.98 -6.19 -0.82
C TYR A 128 11.46 -6.57 -0.79
N ASP A 129 12.34 -5.63 -0.45
CA ASP A 129 13.79 -5.84 -0.37
C ASP A 129 14.19 -6.70 0.83
N ASN A 130 13.44 -6.61 1.92
CA ASN A 130 13.62 -7.42 3.12
C ASN A 130 12.42 -8.36 3.33
N ARG A 131 12.45 -9.51 2.65
CA ARG A 131 11.37 -10.51 2.72
C ARG A 131 11.36 -11.36 3.99
N SER A 132 12.13 -11.01 5.02
CA SER A 132 12.13 -11.75 6.29
C SER A 132 10.79 -11.69 7.02
N SER A 133 9.99 -10.64 6.78
CA SER A 133 8.64 -10.46 7.33
C SER A 133 7.52 -10.96 6.41
N ALA A 134 7.86 -11.62 5.30
CA ALA A 134 6.88 -12.20 4.40
C ALA A 134 6.09 -13.31 5.10
N ASP A 135 4.77 -13.29 4.94
CA ASP A 135 3.82 -14.20 5.59
C ASP A 135 3.18 -15.18 4.59
N PHE A 136 3.53 -15.10 3.31
CA PHE A 136 2.95 -15.91 2.25
C PHE A 136 3.99 -16.29 1.18
N SER A 137 3.72 -17.34 0.40
CA SER A 137 4.59 -17.80 -0.69
C SER A 137 3.83 -18.09 -1.97
N ILE A 138 4.37 -17.68 -3.11
CA ILE A 138 3.92 -18.12 -4.44
C ILE A 138 4.92 -19.15 -4.96
N ILE A 139 4.44 -20.32 -5.38
CA ILE A 139 5.25 -21.37 -6.01
C ILE A 139 5.10 -21.23 -7.53
N CYS A 140 6.13 -20.71 -8.18
CA CYS A 140 6.17 -20.49 -9.63
C CYS A 140 7.34 -21.28 -10.24
N ALA A 141 7.05 -22.17 -11.20
CA ALA A 141 8.03 -23.05 -11.83
C ALA A 141 9.01 -23.70 -10.83
N GLU A 142 8.47 -24.37 -9.81
CA GLU A 142 9.20 -25.02 -8.69
C GLU A 142 10.01 -24.07 -7.79
N THR A 143 9.98 -22.77 -8.03
CA THR A 143 10.62 -21.76 -7.17
C THR A 143 9.63 -21.17 -6.19
N ARG A 144 10.07 -21.03 -4.94
CA ARG A 144 9.31 -20.36 -3.88
C ARG A 144 9.64 -18.87 -3.84
N ILE A 145 8.63 -18.03 -3.98
CA ILE A 145 8.74 -16.58 -3.92
C ILE A 145 7.98 -16.07 -2.69
N ASN A 146 8.72 -15.66 -1.65
CA ASN A 146 8.14 -15.12 -0.43
C ASN A 146 7.59 -13.70 -0.65
N VAL A 147 6.37 -13.45 -0.19
CA VAL A 147 5.64 -12.19 -0.37
C VAL A 147 4.77 -11.88 0.85
N HIS A 148 4.27 -10.64 0.92
CA HIS A 148 3.33 -10.21 1.95
C HIS A 148 1.90 -10.35 1.39
N SER A 149 1.10 -11.18 2.04
CA SER A 149 -0.29 -11.46 1.70
C SER A 149 -1.11 -10.18 1.51
N VAL A 150 -0.89 -9.18 2.37
CA VAL A 150 -1.58 -7.88 2.32
C VAL A 150 -1.35 -7.12 1.01
N VAL A 151 -0.19 -7.28 0.37
CA VAL A 151 0.10 -6.65 -0.93
C VAL A 151 -0.65 -7.36 -2.04
N LEU A 152 -0.68 -8.69 -2.02
CA LEU A 152 -1.46 -9.48 -2.98
C LEU A 152 -2.96 -9.20 -2.84
N LEU A 153 -3.47 -9.18 -1.61
CA LEU A 153 -4.86 -8.89 -1.25
C LEU A 153 -5.30 -7.50 -1.74
N ALA A 154 -4.44 -6.49 -1.59
CA ALA A 154 -4.70 -5.15 -2.07
C ALA A 154 -4.70 -5.09 -3.60
N ARG A 155 -3.64 -5.64 -4.22
CA ARG A 155 -3.26 -5.31 -5.61
C ARG A 155 -3.81 -6.25 -6.67
N SER A 156 -4.27 -7.45 -6.31
CA SER A 156 -4.77 -8.45 -7.25
C SER A 156 -6.18 -8.89 -6.91
N GLY A 157 -7.10 -8.74 -7.86
CA GLY A 157 -8.46 -9.25 -7.71
C GLY A 157 -8.51 -10.78 -7.55
N LEU A 158 -7.64 -11.50 -8.27
CA LEU A 158 -7.56 -12.96 -8.18
C LEU A 158 -7.09 -13.43 -6.80
N PHE A 159 -5.96 -12.90 -6.30
CA PHE A 159 -5.48 -13.27 -4.96
C PHE A 159 -6.45 -12.82 -3.87
N ARG A 160 -7.10 -11.67 -4.02
CA ARG A 160 -8.14 -11.24 -3.08
C ARG A 160 -9.29 -12.23 -3.02
N GLU A 161 -9.84 -12.63 -4.16
CA GLU A 161 -10.90 -13.63 -4.22
C GLU A 161 -10.46 -14.97 -3.62
N MET A 162 -9.23 -15.41 -3.93
CA MET A 162 -8.64 -16.62 -3.37
C MET A 162 -8.59 -16.56 -1.84
N PHE A 163 -8.02 -15.49 -1.26
CA PHE A 163 -7.92 -15.37 0.19
C PHE A 163 -9.29 -15.32 0.87
N LEU A 164 -10.27 -14.68 0.26
CA LEU A 164 -11.62 -14.55 0.83
C LEU A 164 -12.45 -15.82 0.69
N SER A 165 -12.24 -16.60 -0.38
CA SER A 165 -13.07 -17.77 -0.71
C SER A 165 -12.47 -19.08 -0.19
N VAL A 166 -11.15 -19.17 -0.09
CA VAL A 166 -10.43 -20.39 0.29
C VAL A 166 -9.88 -20.23 1.70
N ASN A 167 -10.26 -21.15 2.58
CA ASN A 167 -9.70 -21.25 3.93
C ASN A 167 -8.57 -22.28 3.94
N ASP A 168 -7.43 -21.91 3.35
CA ASP A 168 -6.20 -22.70 3.38
C ASP A 168 -5.20 -22.09 4.38
N SER A 169 -4.64 -22.95 5.24
CA SER A 169 -3.64 -22.58 6.25
C SER A 169 -2.20 -22.83 5.79
N SER A 170 -1.99 -23.29 4.55
CA SER A 170 -0.67 -23.59 3.99
C SER A 170 0.25 -22.36 3.89
N ASN A 171 -0.34 -21.15 3.84
CA ASN A 171 0.37 -19.89 3.56
C ASN A 171 1.18 -19.94 2.26
N GLU A 172 0.75 -20.74 1.29
CA GLU A 172 1.34 -20.82 -0.04
C GLU A 172 0.29 -21.06 -1.13
N VAL A 173 0.65 -20.74 -2.37
CA VAL A 173 -0.18 -21.06 -3.55
C VAL A 173 0.71 -21.40 -4.74
N HIS A 174 0.29 -22.39 -5.53
CA HIS A 174 0.90 -22.67 -6.82
C HIS A 174 0.38 -21.69 -7.88
N ASP A 175 1.30 -21.08 -8.59
CA ASP A 175 0.99 -20.27 -9.76
C ASP A 175 0.70 -21.16 -10.98
N TYR A 176 -0.40 -20.86 -11.66
CA TYR A 176 -0.86 -21.53 -12.88
C TYR A 176 -0.94 -20.59 -14.09
N SER A 177 -0.35 -19.40 -14.00
CA SER A 177 -0.32 -18.39 -15.07
C SER A 177 0.65 -18.73 -16.22
N GLU A 178 1.39 -19.82 -16.07
CA GLU A 178 2.46 -20.28 -16.98
C GLU A 178 3.56 -19.23 -17.22
N LYS A 179 3.64 -18.20 -16.38
CA LYS A 179 4.68 -17.17 -16.48
C LYS A 179 6.01 -17.72 -16.01
N SER A 180 7.07 -17.24 -16.67
CA SER A 180 8.42 -17.52 -16.25
C SER A 180 8.68 -16.98 -14.85
N LYS A 181 9.60 -17.62 -14.12
CA LYS A 181 10.04 -17.14 -12.79
C LYS A 181 10.45 -15.67 -12.83
N GLU A 182 11.19 -15.28 -13.86
CA GLU A 182 11.69 -13.90 -14.02
C GLU A 182 10.54 -12.91 -14.22
N ALA A 183 9.56 -13.23 -15.08
CA ALA A 183 8.36 -12.41 -15.22
C ALA A 183 7.56 -12.33 -13.92
N MET A 184 7.47 -13.43 -13.16
CA MET A 184 6.82 -13.42 -11.84
C MET A 184 7.52 -12.50 -10.85
N GLU A 185 8.86 -12.48 -10.84
CA GLU A 185 9.64 -11.58 -9.99
C GLU A 185 9.43 -10.10 -10.38
N PHE A 186 9.40 -9.79 -11.67
CA PHE A 186 9.06 -8.44 -12.15
C PHE A 186 7.63 -8.04 -11.80
N PHE A 187 6.68 -8.96 -11.96
CA PHE A 187 5.27 -8.75 -11.61
C PHE A 187 5.11 -8.44 -10.13
N ILE A 188 5.71 -9.25 -9.26
CA ILE A 188 5.65 -9.02 -7.81
C ILE A 188 6.33 -7.69 -7.47
N ASN A 189 7.51 -7.38 -8.02
CA ASN A 189 8.13 -6.07 -7.82
C ASN A 189 7.20 -4.92 -8.23
N PHE A 190 6.47 -5.05 -9.34
CA PHE A 190 5.46 -4.06 -9.74
C PHE A 190 4.36 -3.87 -8.69
N LEU A 191 3.86 -4.95 -8.07
CA LEU A 191 2.86 -4.85 -6.99
C LEU A 191 3.33 -3.97 -5.82
N TYR A 192 4.61 -4.05 -5.47
CA TYR A 192 5.21 -3.30 -4.36
C TYR A 192 5.62 -1.87 -4.70
N THR A 193 5.89 -1.59 -5.97
CA THR A 193 6.61 -0.37 -6.37
C THR A 193 5.88 0.50 -7.37
N ASP A 194 4.83 -0.04 -7.98
CA ASP A 194 4.09 0.58 -9.09
C ASP A 194 5.01 0.91 -10.29
N LYS A 195 6.15 0.21 -10.38
CA LYS A 195 7.19 0.44 -11.38
C LYS A 195 7.64 -0.86 -12.03
N LEU A 196 7.65 -0.84 -13.35
CA LEU A 196 8.26 -1.87 -14.18
C LEU A 196 9.77 -1.68 -14.26
N ASP A 197 10.52 -2.78 -14.34
CA ASP A 197 11.97 -2.73 -14.45
C ASP A 197 12.37 -2.25 -15.87
N PRO A 198 13.17 -1.17 -15.99
CA PRO A 198 13.57 -0.64 -17.28
C PRO A 198 14.45 -1.58 -18.11
N LEU A 199 14.99 -2.66 -17.52
CA LEU A 199 15.91 -3.63 -18.13
C LEU A 199 15.22 -4.90 -18.63
N MET A 200 13.89 -5.01 -18.51
CA MET A 200 13.13 -6.15 -19.02
C MET A 200 13.31 -6.31 -20.54
N THR A 201 13.37 -7.55 -21.00
CA THR A 201 13.30 -7.89 -22.43
C THR A 201 11.86 -7.72 -22.93
N LEU A 202 11.69 -7.63 -24.27
CA LEU A 202 10.35 -7.57 -24.88
C LEU A 202 9.46 -8.75 -24.47
N GLU A 203 10.02 -9.97 -24.44
CA GLU A 203 9.32 -11.18 -23.98
C GLU A 203 8.76 -11.02 -22.57
N LYS A 204 9.56 -10.46 -21.63
CA LYS A 204 9.09 -10.24 -20.25
C LYS A 204 8.05 -9.13 -20.16
N VAL A 205 8.12 -8.11 -21.02
CA VAL A 205 7.09 -7.07 -21.10
C VAL A 205 5.74 -7.67 -21.51
N GLU A 206 5.74 -8.53 -22.54
CA GLU A 206 4.53 -9.22 -23.02
C GLU A 206 3.96 -10.16 -21.94
N GLU A 207 4.82 -10.93 -21.26
CA GLU A 207 4.39 -11.78 -20.14
C GLU A 207 3.74 -10.99 -18.99
N ILE A 208 4.23 -9.78 -18.71
CA ILE A 208 3.66 -8.89 -17.68
C ILE A 208 2.29 -8.34 -18.09
N GLU A 209 2.11 -7.98 -19.36
CA GLU A 209 0.79 -7.55 -19.86
C GLU A 209 -0.25 -8.67 -19.70
N ASP A 210 0.11 -9.90 -20.07
CA ASP A 210 -0.76 -11.06 -19.85
C ASP A 210 -1.03 -11.31 -18.35
N ALA A 211 0.00 -11.12 -17.50
CA ALA A 211 -0.13 -11.30 -16.07
C ALA A 211 -1.12 -10.29 -15.45
N VAL A 212 -1.15 -9.04 -15.92
CA VAL A 212 -2.12 -8.02 -15.46
C VAL A 212 -3.56 -8.51 -15.65
N GLU A 213 -3.87 -9.09 -16.81
CA GLU A 213 -5.20 -9.65 -17.08
C GLU A 213 -5.47 -10.89 -16.20
N PHE A 214 -4.56 -11.87 -16.20
CA PHE A 214 -4.72 -13.12 -15.45
C PHE A 214 -4.93 -12.87 -13.95
N TYR A 215 -4.11 -12.03 -13.35
CA TYR A 215 -4.18 -11.68 -11.92
C TYR A 215 -5.22 -10.61 -11.60
N ARG A 216 -5.94 -10.11 -12.61
CA ARG A 216 -7.02 -9.12 -12.50
C ARG A 216 -6.56 -7.88 -11.74
N LEU A 217 -5.44 -7.31 -12.19
CA LEU A 217 -4.95 -6.02 -11.71
C LEU A 217 -5.80 -4.90 -12.33
N ASN A 218 -5.87 -3.78 -11.62
CA ASN A 218 -6.48 -2.56 -12.13
C ASN A 218 -5.46 -1.40 -12.04
N PRO A 219 -4.38 -1.46 -12.83
CA PRO A 219 -3.34 -0.44 -12.77
C PRO A 219 -3.89 0.92 -13.23
N ASP A 220 -3.25 2.02 -12.80
CA ASP A 220 -3.57 3.34 -13.39
C ASP A 220 -2.94 3.49 -14.78
N SER A 221 -3.25 4.60 -15.46
CA SER A 221 -2.71 4.91 -16.79
C SER A 221 -1.18 4.97 -16.84
N SER A 222 -0.48 5.08 -15.70
CA SER A 222 0.98 5.08 -15.69
C SER A 222 1.57 3.70 -15.99
N PHE A 223 0.79 2.63 -15.88
CA PHE A 223 1.23 1.31 -16.34
C PHE A 223 1.32 1.25 -17.86
N ASP A 224 0.27 1.70 -18.57
CA ASP A 224 0.25 1.72 -20.03
C ASP A 224 1.40 2.56 -20.59
N ASP A 225 1.65 3.73 -19.99
CA ASP A 225 2.79 4.60 -20.33
C ASP A 225 4.14 3.87 -20.12
N GLN A 226 4.29 3.07 -19.07
CA GLN A 226 5.50 2.30 -18.79
C GLN A 226 5.70 1.16 -19.80
N ILE A 227 4.64 0.44 -20.14
CA ILE A 227 4.65 -0.62 -21.15
C ILE A 227 5.04 -0.05 -22.53
N GLU A 228 4.41 1.05 -22.95
CA GLU A 228 4.76 1.71 -24.21
C GLU A 228 6.21 2.19 -24.21
N GLY A 229 6.66 2.81 -23.11
CA GLY A 229 8.04 3.24 -22.92
C GLY A 229 9.07 2.11 -22.93
N LEU A 230 8.68 0.88 -22.56
CA LEU A 230 9.53 -0.30 -22.64
C LEU A 230 9.55 -0.88 -24.06
N LYS A 231 8.38 -1.03 -24.69
CA LYS A 231 8.27 -1.57 -26.07
C LYS A 231 8.99 -0.71 -27.10
N THR A 232 9.00 0.61 -26.92
CA THR A 232 9.71 1.53 -27.83
C THR A 232 11.23 1.33 -27.85
N LYS A 233 11.82 0.72 -26.82
CA LYS A 233 13.27 0.40 -26.79
C LYS A 233 13.66 -0.74 -27.75
N PHE A 234 12.67 -1.51 -28.21
CA PHE A 234 12.86 -2.69 -29.06
C PHE A 234 12.35 -2.49 -30.50
N LYS A 235 11.89 -1.27 -30.84
CA LYS A 235 11.53 -0.84 -32.19
C LYS A 235 12.73 -0.20 -32.87
#